data_AF-A0A954M8Y0-F1
#
_entry.id   AF-A0A954M8Y0-F1
#
_cell.length_a   1.000
_cell.length_b   1.000
_cell.length_c   1.000
_cell.angle_alpha   90.00
_cell.angle_beta   90.00
_cell.angle_gamma   90.00
#
_symmetry.space_group_name_H-M   'P 1'
#
loop_
_entity.id
_entity.type
_entity.pdbx_description
1 polymer ?
#
loop_
_entity_poly.entity_id
_entity_poly.type
_entity_poly.pdbx_seq_one_letter_code
_entity_poly.pdbx_strand_id
1 'polypeptide(L)'
;GPKYHHPAPLNDASRAVRYVRAHAEELKVDPHRVGIMGFSAGGHLASTVSTHYDAGNADSADPVAKQSSRPDFSILCYPVISLRSSFGHAGSRRNLLGENPPQELVESLSNETQINKETPPTFLFHTGEDKGVPVMNSIVYYQALVEHGVPAELHVYQQGPHGVGLAPKNPILNTWKDRLADWLKANNFLANAQRGNVNGKVSLNGEPLRWGTITFTPIAGGHLPASWAMISRGNYRFDAASAPVVGDHDVTVVNWGDVVPYPTLEDATLLTASQLRAHVATGENTFAFEFRQD
;
A
#
# COMPACT_ATOMS: atom_id res chain seq x y z
N GLY A 1 -7.81 5.81 32.54
CA GLY A 1 -6.51 6.40 32.20
C GLY A 1 -5.45 5.46 32.72
N PRO A 2 -4.43 5.11 31.93
CA PRO A 2 -4.10 3.70 31.78
C PRO A 2 -3.26 3.23 32.95
N LYS A 3 -3.66 2.08 33.52
CA LYS A 3 -2.89 1.36 34.53
C LYS A 3 -1.50 0.93 33.99
N TYR A 4 -1.30 0.92 32.67
CA TYR A 4 -0.11 0.42 32.00
C TYR A 4 0.39 1.41 30.94
N HIS A 5 1.69 1.66 30.93
CA HIS A 5 2.41 2.56 30.02
C HIS A 5 3.29 1.76 29.05
N HIS A 6 4.03 2.43 28.17
CA HIS A 6 5.11 1.78 27.42
C HIS A 6 6.05 1.00 28.38
N PRO A 7 6.50 -0.23 28.05
CA PRO A 7 6.31 -0.94 26.77
C PRO A 7 5.11 -1.89 26.71
N ALA A 8 4.19 -1.86 27.67
CA ALA A 8 3.11 -2.88 27.75
C ALA A 8 2.27 -2.98 26.45
N PRO A 9 1.76 -1.88 25.84
CA PRO A 9 1.01 -1.99 24.60
C PRO A 9 1.83 -2.54 23.43
N LEU A 10 3.12 -2.19 23.36
CA LEU A 10 4.04 -2.71 22.34
C LEU A 10 4.21 -4.22 22.50
N ASN A 11 4.44 -4.69 23.73
CA ASN A 11 4.57 -6.11 24.01
C ASN A 11 3.32 -6.90 23.62
N ASP A 12 2.13 -6.37 23.91
CA ASP A 12 0.86 -7.00 23.52
C ASP A 12 0.72 -7.11 22.00
N ALA A 13 1.03 -6.03 21.27
CA ALA A 13 0.92 -6.02 19.82
C ALA A 13 1.97 -6.89 19.13
N SER A 14 3.23 -6.87 19.60
CA SER A 14 4.29 -7.77 19.14
C SER A 14 3.92 -9.23 19.43
N ARG A 15 3.33 -9.52 20.60
CA ARG A 15 2.84 -10.86 20.94
C ARG A 15 1.72 -11.31 20.02
N ALA A 16 0.81 -10.41 19.64
CA ALA A 16 -0.28 -10.73 18.72
C ALA A 16 0.23 -11.14 17.33
N VAL A 17 1.19 -10.40 16.75
CA VAL A 17 1.80 -10.77 15.44
C VAL A 17 2.44 -12.15 15.52
N ARG A 18 3.21 -12.40 16.58
CA ARG A 18 3.85 -13.70 16.83
C ARG A 18 2.86 -14.83 16.98
N TYR A 19 1.74 -14.58 17.70
CA TYR A 19 0.70 -15.57 17.93
C TYR A 19 0.08 -15.99 16.60
N VAL A 20 -0.30 -15.04 15.75
CA VAL A 20 -0.87 -15.34 14.43
C VAL A 20 0.09 -16.22 13.62
N ARG A 21 1.40 -15.94 13.65
CA ARG A 21 2.40 -16.77 12.96
C ARG A 21 2.56 -18.16 13.55
N ALA A 22 2.64 -18.27 14.87
CA ALA A 22 2.79 -19.56 15.56
C ALA A 22 1.57 -20.47 15.36
N HIS A 23 0.39 -19.88 15.18
CA HIS A 23 -0.88 -20.57 14.97
C HIS A 23 -1.37 -20.49 13.51
N ALA A 24 -0.48 -20.19 12.56
CA ALA A 24 -0.90 -19.91 11.18
C ALA A 24 -1.66 -21.08 10.53
N GLU A 25 -1.21 -22.32 10.78
CA GLU A 25 -1.88 -23.54 10.31
C GLU A 25 -3.30 -23.66 10.88
N GLU A 26 -3.46 -23.46 12.20
CA GLU A 26 -4.75 -23.52 12.90
C GLU A 26 -5.72 -22.45 12.38
N LEU A 27 -5.20 -21.23 12.20
CA LEU A 27 -5.96 -20.07 11.74
C LEU A 27 -6.20 -20.07 10.23
N LYS A 28 -5.59 -21.01 9.48
CA LYS A 28 -5.61 -21.09 8.01
C LYS A 28 -5.16 -19.78 7.36
N VAL A 29 -4.15 -19.16 7.93
CA VAL A 29 -3.51 -17.94 7.42
C VAL A 29 -2.11 -18.27 6.91
N ASP A 30 -1.63 -17.46 5.98
CA ASP A 30 -0.25 -17.52 5.53
C ASP A 30 0.65 -16.80 6.55
N PRO A 31 1.63 -17.47 7.20
CA PRO A 31 2.48 -16.85 8.21
C PRO A 31 3.39 -15.74 7.65
N HIS A 32 3.51 -15.64 6.32
CA HIS A 32 4.27 -14.62 5.60
C HIS A 32 3.40 -13.49 5.03
N ARG A 33 2.10 -13.45 5.37
CA ARG A 33 1.18 -12.37 5.02
C ARG A 33 0.39 -11.89 6.25
N VAL A 34 1.09 -11.63 7.34
CA VAL A 34 0.53 -11.11 8.60
C VAL A 34 0.80 -9.61 8.69
N GLY A 35 -0.21 -8.80 8.37
CA GLY A 35 -0.15 -7.35 8.47
C GLY A 35 -0.63 -6.79 9.81
N ILE A 36 -0.33 -5.52 10.06
CA ILE A 36 -0.87 -4.76 11.20
C ILE A 36 -1.62 -3.53 10.71
N MET A 37 -2.78 -3.24 11.31
CA MET A 37 -3.59 -2.08 10.99
C MET A 37 -3.90 -1.28 12.25
N GLY A 38 -3.70 0.03 12.20
CA GLY A 38 -3.88 0.90 13.36
C GLY A 38 -4.54 2.23 13.00
N PHE A 39 -5.39 2.72 13.90
CA PHE A 39 -6.11 3.99 13.77
C PHE A 39 -5.69 4.96 14.88
N SER A 40 -5.38 6.22 14.56
CA SER A 40 -5.03 7.24 15.57
C SER A 40 -3.89 6.79 16.50
N ALA A 41 -4.10 6.73 17.81
CA ALA A 41 -3.13 6.16 18.77
C ALA A 41 -2.82 4.67 18.52
N GLY A 42 -3.77 3.90 17.98
CA GLY A 42 -3.50 2.55 17.48
C GLY A 42 -2.60 2.55 16.23
N GLY A 43 -2.62 3.63 15.43
CA GLY A 43 -1.67 3.84 14.33
C GLY A 43 -0.25 4.10 14.84
N HIS A 44 -0.12 4.74 16.01
CA HIS A 44 1.17 4.85 16.70
C HIS A 44 1.66 3.47 17.15
N LEU A 45 0.80 2.67 17.78
CA LEU A 45 1.17 1.32 18.18
C LEU A 45 1.54 0.44 16.98
N ALA A 46 0.76 0.49 15.90
CA ALA A 46 1.03 -0.27 14.67
C ALA A 46 2.38 0.12 14.05
N SER A 47 2.65 1.43 13.89
CA SER A 47 3.95 1.89 13.41
C SER A 47 5.10 1.55 14.36
N THR A 48 4.87 1.57 15.68
CA THR A 48 5.89 1.17 16.67
C THR A 48 6.27 -0.29 16.50
N VAL A 49 5.30 -1.20 16.33
CA VAL A 49 5.61 -2.62 16.03
C VAL A 49 6.37 -2.74 14.70
N SER A 50 6.02 -1.93 13.71
CA SER A 50 6.67 -1.93 12.39
C SER A 50 8.09 -1.35 12.37
N THR A 51 8.52 -0.65 13.41
CA THR A 51 9.89 -0.09 13.52
C THR A 51 10.71 -0.66 14.67
N HIS A 52 10.07 -1.25 15.69
CA HIS A 52 10.72 -1.85 16.87
C HIS A 52 10.55 -3.38 16.93
N TYR A 53 10.33 -4.04 15.79
CA TYR A 53 10.23 -5.49 15.74
C TYR A 53 11.56 -6.18 16.01
N ASP A 54 11.48 -7.49 16.22
CA ASP A 54 12.61 -8.39 16.41
C ASP A 54 12.35 -9.75 15.72
N ALA A 55 13.40 -10.53 15.56
CA ALA A 55 13.36 -11.84 14.88
C ALA A 55 12.70 -12.95 15.71
N GLY A 56 12.42 -12.70 16.99
CA GLY A 56 12.04 -13.71 17.96
C GLY A 56 13.24 -14.30 18.71
N ASN A 57 12.94 -15.18 19.67
CA ASN A 57 13.93 -15.87 20.47
C ASN A 57 13.86 -17.38 20.18
N ALA A 58 14.77 -17.87 19.34
CA ALA A 58 14.82 -19.28 18.92
C ALA A 58 14.99 -20.27 20.10
N ASP A 59 15.64 -19.83 21.18
CA ASP A 59 15.93 -20.62 22.38
C ASP A 59 14.78 -20.62 23.39
N SER A 60 13.72 -19.84 23.15
CA SER A 60 12.57 -19.79 24.05
C SER A 60 11.85 -21.15 24.13
N ALA A 61 11.42 -21.55 25.33
CA ALA A 61 10.53 -22.70 25.50
C ALA A 61 9.11 -22.43 24.94
N ASP A 62 8.72 -21.15 24.83
CA ASP A 62 7.43 -20.72 24.30
C ASP A 62 7.48 -20.62 22.76
N PRO A 63 6.73 -21.44 22.01
CA PRO A 63 6.72 -21.43 20.54
C PRO A 63 6.34 -20.07 19.94
N VAL A 64 5.49 -19.30 20.61
CA VAL A 64 5.09 -17.96 20.13
C VAL A 64 6.25 -16.98 20.26
N ALA A 65 7.03 -17.06 21.34
CA ALA A 65 8.19 -16.20 21.52
C ALA A 65 9.34 -16.52 20.53
N LYS A 66 9.30 -17.66 19.83
CA LYS A 66 10.24 -17.98 18.74
C LYS A 66 9.94 -17.21 17.45
N GLN A 67 8.69 -16.79 17.24
CA GLN A 67 8.29 -16.13 16.00
C GLN A 67 8.77 -14.68 15.96
N SER A 68 9.01 -14.14 14.77
CA SER A 68 9.26 -12.71 14.58
C SER A 68 8.01 -11.88 14.88
N SER A 69 8.22 -10.69 15.46
CA SER A 69 7.18 -9.67 15.67
C SER A 69 7.03 -8.70 14.48
N ARG A 70 7.86 -8.79 13.44
CA ARG A 70 7.85 -7.89 12.27
C ARG A 70 6.60 -8.10 11.42
N PRO A 71 5.68 -7.15 11.25
CA PRO A 71 4.57 -7.31 10.32
C PRO A 71 5.06 -7.46 8.88
N ASP A 72 4.33 -8.17 8.02
CA ASP A 72 4.66 -8.28 6.59
C ASP A 72 4.24 -7.01 5.82
N PHE A 73 3.24 -6.29 6.32
CA PHE A 73 2.77 -5.01 5.82
C PHE A 73 2.09 -4.17 6.92
N SER A 74 2.01 -2.86 6.74
CA SER A 74 1.36 -1.94 7.68
C SER A 74 0.27 -1.10 7.04
N ILE A 75 -0.83 -0.87 7.77
CA ILE A 75 -1.93 0.00 7.34
C ILE A 75 -2.18 1.03 8.45
N LEU A 76 -1.89 2.29 8.17
CA LEU A 76 -1.92 3.37 9.15
C LEU A 76 -3.01 4.39 8.79
N CYS A 77 -4.07 4.45 9.60
CA CYS A 77 -5.22 5.30 9.37
C CYS A 77 -5.21 6.49 10.34
N TYR A 78 -5.09 7.70 9.80
CA TYR A 78 -4.92 8.96 10.54
C TYR A 78 -4.03 8.81 11.79
N PRO A 79 -2.82 8.23 11.63
CA PRO A 79 -2.01 7.76 12.74
C PRO A 79 -1.40 8.91 13.53
N VAL A 80 -1.28 8.72 14.84
CA VAL A 80 -0.24 9.40 15.61
C VAL A 80 1.09 8.75 15.24
N ILE A 81 2.13 9.54 14.95
CA ILE A 81 3.46 9.05 14.58
C ILE A 81 4.52 9.70 15.47
N SER A 82 4.62 11.02 15.40
CA SER A 82 5.65 11.77 16.12
C SER A 82 5.15 12.14 17.52
N LEU A 83 6.00 11.91 18.52
CA LEU A 83 5.80 12.38 19.89
C LEU A 83 6.67 13.60 20.22
N ARG A 84 7.63 13.93 19.35
CA ARG A 84 8.62 15.01 19.51
C ARG A 84 8.26 16.33 18.79
N SER A 85 7.40 16.29 17.77
CA SER A 85 7.16 17.44 16.90
C SER A 85 6.12 18.42 17.45
N SER A 86 6.14 19.65 16.95
CA SER A 86 5.10 20.67 17.23
C SER A 86 3.69 20.24 16.78
N PHE A 87 3.60 19.24 15.90
CA PHE A 87 2.38 18.60 15.44
C PHE A 87 2.14 17.21 16.09
N GLY A 88 2.92 16.84 17.10
CA GLY A 88 2.74 15.61 17.85
C GLY A 88 1.47 15.66 18.71
N HIS A 89 0.84 14.50 18.93
CA HIS A 89 -0.40 14.42 19.70
C HIS A 89 -0.11 14.33 21.21
N ALA A 90 -0.12 15.47 21.91
CA ALA A 90 0.25 15.59 23.32
C ALA A 90 -0.54 14.63 24.25
N GLY A 91 -1.84 14.41 23.96
CA GLY A 91 -2.66 13.48 24.72
C GLY A 91 -2.19 12.03 24.61
N SER A 92 -1.81 11.59 23.41
CA SER A 92 -1.26 10.23 23.21
C SER A 92 0.08 10.08 23.91
N ARG A 93 0.95 11.09 23.81
CA ARG A 93 2.25 11.09 24.50
C ARG A 93 2.08 10.92 26.01
N ARG A 94 1.22 11.75 26.63
CA ARG A 94 0.94 11.68 28.07
C ARG A 94 0.37 10.33 28.48
N ASN A 95 -0.58 9.79 27.72
CA ASN A 95 -1.20 8.50 28.03
C ASN A 95 -0.22 7.33 27.91
N LEU A 96 0.73 7.40 26.97
CA LEU A 96 1.68 6.31 26.74
C LEU A 96 2.91 6.39 27.67
N LEU A 97 3.41 7.60 27.95
CA LEU A 97 4.71 7.81 28.59
C LEU A 97 4.64 8.56 29.94
N GLY A 98 3.46 9.05 30.34
CA GLY A 98 3.30 9.89 31.53
C GLY A 98 3.57 11.38 31.27
N GLU A 99 3.56 12.19 32.34
CA GLU A 99 3.66 13.65 32.23
C GLU A 99 5.04 14.16 31.80
N ASN A 100 6.12 13.54 32.29
CA ASN A 100 7.50 13.98 32.08
C ASN A 100 8.39 12.84 31.57
N PRO A 101 8.17 12.35 30.34
CA PRO A 101 8.97 11.26 29.80
C PRO A 101 10.40 11.71 29.47
N PRO A 102 11.40 10.82 29.57
CA PRO A 102 12.73 11.09 29.07
C PRO A 102 12.71 11.45 27.58
N GLN A 103 13.50 12.45 27.17
CA GLN A 103 13.55 12.92 25.78
C GLN A 103 13.97 11.80 24.81
N GLU A 104 14.94 10.97 25.20
CA GLU A 104 15.39 9.82 24.42
C GLU A 104 14.24 8.84 24.12
N LEU A 105 13.33 8.61 25.07
CA LEU A 105 12.17 7.74 24.88
C LEU A 105 11.14 8.38 23.94
N VAL A 106 10.98 9.70 24.00
CA VAL A 106 10.12 10.45 23.08
C VAL A 106 10.66 10.38 21.65
N GLU A 107 11.98 10.49 21.49
CA GLU A 107 12.65 10.37 20.20
C GLU A 107 12.56 8.93 19.67
N SER A 108 12.86 7.93 20.50
CA SER A 108 12.79 6.53 20.10
C SER A 108 11.37 6.11 19.71
N LEU A 109 10.33 6.73 20.29
CA LEU A 109 8.93 6.44 19.97
C LEU A 109 8.31 7.47 19.00
N SER A 110 9.12 8.33 18.38
CA SER A 110 8.72 9.10 17.21
C SER A 110 9.07 8.28 15.97
N ASN A 111 8.12 7.47 15.53
CA ASN A 111 8.39 6.31 14.66
C ASN A 111 8.92 6.69 13.27
N GLU A 112 8.75 7.94 12.82
CA GLU A 112 9.36 8.42 11.58
C GLU A 112 10.90 8.41 11.63
N THR A 113 11.49 8.43 12.82
CA THR A 113 12.94 8.39 13.03
C THR A 113 13.52 6.97 13.11
N GLN A 114 12.65 5.96 13.18
CA GLN A 114 13.03 4.56 13.42
C GLN A 114 12.88 3.70 12.16
N ILE A 115 12.52 4.32 11.03
CA ILE A 115 12.42 3.66 9.73
C ILE A 115 13.79 3.15 9.31
N ASN A 116 13.80 1.95 8.73
CA ASN A 116 14.97 1.39 8.06
C ASN A 116 14.51 0.60 6.82
N LYS A 117 15.46 0.10 6.02
CA LYS A 117 15.18 -0.66 4.79
C LYS A 117 14.33 -1.92 4.99
N GLU A 118 14.30 -2.46 6.21
CA GLU A 118 13.56 -3.66 6.56
C GLU A 118 12.18 -3.31 7.15
N THR A 119 11.84 -2.03 7.37
CA THR A 119 10.48 -1.62 7.73
C THR A 119 9.49 -2.12 6.67
N PRO A 120 8.33 -2.68 7.06
CA PRO A 120 7.40 -3.27 6.10
C PRO A 120 6.77 -2.25 5.15
N PRO A 121 6.38 -2.67 3.93
CA PRO A 121 5.57 -1.85 3.03
C PRO A 121 4.34 -1.29 3.74
N THR A 122 4.04 -0.02 3.51
CA THR A 122 3.03 0.70 4.30
C THR A 122 2.01 1.43 3.43
N PHE A 123 0.73 1.22 3.73
CA PHE A 123 -0.38 2.05 3.25
C PHE A 123 -0.79 3.06 4.33
N LEU A 124 -0.96 4.32 3.95
CA LEU A 124 -1.42 5.39 4.83
C LEU A 124 -2.66 6.07 4.27
N PHE A 125 -3.60 6.40 5.17
CA PHE A 125 -4.77 7.22 4.89
C PHE A 125 -4.87 8.35 5.93
N HIS A 126 -5.17 9.58 5.52
CA HIS A 126 -5.40 10.71 6.43
C HIS A 126 -6.34 11.75 5.78
N THR A 127 -6.88 12.67 6.58
CA THR A 127 -7.56 13.87 6.10
C THR A 127 -6.75 15.15 6.42
N GLY A 128 -6.80 16.15 5.54
CA GLY A 128 -6.11 17.43 5.73
C GLY A 128 -6.75 18.34 6.78
N GLU A 129 -8.06 18.22 6.98
CA GLU A 129 -8.83 18.94 8.01
C GLU A 129 -8.77 18.29 9.41
N ASP A 130 -7.94 17.27 9.60
CA ASP A 130 -7.76 16.64 10.90
C ASP A 130 -7.11 17.60 11.91
N LYS A 131 -7.94 18.10 12.84
CA LYS A 131 -7.51 18.97 13.95
C LYS A 131 -7.14 18.19 15.21
N GLY A 132 -7.43 16.89 15.26
CA GLY A 132 -7.10 16.02 16.39
C GLY A 132 -5.66 15.55 16.29
N VAL A 133 -5.32 14.91 15.17
CA VAL A 133 -3.95 14.48 14.85
C VAL A 133 -3.57 15.11 13.52
N PRO A 134 -2.66 16.09 13.50
CA PRO A 134 -2.31 16.75 12.25
C PRO A 134 -1.79 15.78 11.19
N VAL A 135 -2.24 15.97 9.94
CA VAL A 135 -1.84 15.17 8.76
C VAL A 135 -0.33 15.03 8.57
N MET A 136 0.45 15.98 9.09
CA MET A 136 1.90 15.93 9.10
C MET A 136 2.46 14.64 9.69
N ASN A 137 1.77 13.98 10.63
CA ASN A 137 2.16 12.66 11.14
C ASN A 137 2.28 11.62 10.02
N SER A 138 1.30 11.55 9.10
CA SER A 138 1.38 10.65 7.95
C SER A 138 2.42 11.08 6.93
N ILE A 139 2.56 12.40 6.69
CA ILE A 139 3.48 12.93 5.68
C ILE A 139 4.93 12.61 6.07
N VAL A 140 5.34 12.85 7.31
CA VAL A 140 6.74 12.61 7.73
C VAL A 140 7.08 11.12 7.78
N TYR A 141 6.13 10.25 8.13
CA TYR A 141 6.34 8.81 8.09
C TYR A 141 6.49 8.30 6.65
N TYR A 142 5.61 8.76 5.75
CA TYR A 142 5.68 8.44 4.33
C TYR A 142 7.01 8.91 3.72
N GLN A 143 7.41 10.15 4.01
CA GLN A 143 8.68 10.69 3.56
C GLN A 143 9.86 9.81 4.03
N ALA A 144 9.91 9.45 5.31
CA ALA A 144 10.97 8.61 5.85
C ALA A 144 11.01 7.22 5.22
N LEU A 145 9.86 6.61 4.92
CA LEU A 145 9.76 5.34 4.17
C LEU A 145 10.40 5.48 2.78
N VAL A 146 10.04 6.52 2.03
CA VAL A 146 10.58 6.78 0.68
C VAL A 146 12.09 7.01 0.73
N GLU A 147 12.59 7.79 1.68
CA GLU A 147 14.02 8.05 1.86
C GLU A 147 14.83 6.78 2.14
N HIS A 148 14.24 5.78 2.79
CA HIS A 148 14.85 4.48 3.05
C HIS A 148 14.56 3.42 1.98
N GLY A 149 13.89 3.79 0.89
CA GLY A 149 13.55 2.87 -0.21
C GLY A 149 12.47 1.84 0.15
N VAL A 150 11.68 2.09 1.20
CA VAL A 150 10.58 1.22 1.60
C VAL A 150 9.33 1.54 0.77
N PRO A 151 8.70 0.56 0.10
CA PRO A 151 7.47 0.80 -0.67
C PRO A 151 6.36 1.36 0.20
N ALA A 152 5.77 2.48 -0.22
CA ALA A 152 4.71 3.15 0.54
C ALA A 152 3.67 3.78 -0.38
N GLU A 153 2.43 3.87 0.10
CA GLU A 153 1.33 4.57 -0.55
C GLU A 153 0.61 5.46 0.47
N LEU A 154 0.35 6.73 0.12
CA LEU A 154 -0.31 7.69 1.01
C LEU A 154 -1.49 8.36 0.29
N HIS A 155 -2.68 8.27 0.90
CA HIS A 155 -3.87 9.00 0.48
C HIS A 155 -4.23 10.07 1.50
N VAL A 156 -4.14 11.34 1.08
CA VAL A 156 -4.62 12.48 1.86
C VAL A 156 -5.85 13.06 1.20
N TYR A 157 -6.99 12.96 1.89
CA TYR A 157 -8.23 13.58 1.47
C TYR A 157 -8.32 14.97 2.08
N GLN A 158 -8.80 15.97 1.34
CA GLN A 158 -8.86 17.33 1.85
C GLN A 158 -9.76 17.43 3.10
N GLN A 159 -11.01 16.96 2.99
CA GLN A 159 -12.04 17.16 4.00
C GLN A 159 -12.20 15.98 4.96
N GLY A 160 -12.56 16.26 6.21
CA GLY A 160 -12.96 15.25 7.19
C GLY A 160 -12.30 15.42 8.57
N PRO A 161 -13.05 15.26 9.66
CA PRO A 161 -12.51 15.40 11.02
C PRO A 161 -11.63 14.21 11.41
N HIS A 162 -10.98 14.27 12.58
CA HIS A 162 -10.30 13.10 13.14
C HIS A 162 -11.26 11.92 13.33
N GLY A 163 -10.77 10.69 13.14
CA GLY A 163 -11.50 9.48 13.55
C GLY A 163 -12.66 9.09 12.64
N VAL A 164 -12.56 9.33 11.33
CA VAL A 164 -13.62 9.01 10.36
C VAL A 164 -13.91 7.51 10.19
N GLY A 165 -13.04 6.62 10.68
CA GLY A 165 -13.17 5.17 10.52
C GLY A 165 -13.26 4.78 9.05
N LEU A 166 -14.25 3.92 8.75
CA LEU A 166 -14.56 3.51 7.37
C LEU A 166 -15.35 4.57 6.57
N ALA A 167 -15.85 5.62 7.24
CA ALA A 167 -16.64 6.70 6.64
C ALA A 167 -17.81 6.27 5.72
N PRO A 168 -18.60 5.22 6.03
CA PRO A 168 -19.44 4.49 5.05
C PRO A 168 -20.46 5.35 4.28
N LYS A 169 -20.91 6.47 4.88
CA LYS A 169 -21.91 7.38 4.27
C LYS A 169 -21.30 8.57 3.52
N ASN A 170 -19.97 8.73 3.52
CA ASN A 170 -19.30 9.77 2.75
C ASN A 170 -18.77 9.16 1.44
N PRO A 171 -19.32 9.52 0.28
CA PRO A 171 -19.01 8.87 -1.00
C PRO A 171 -17.59 9.14 -1.50
N ILE A 172 -16.91 10.15 -0.95
CA ILE A 172 -15.53 10.47 -1.30
C ILE A 172 -14.61 9.79 -0.30
N LEU A 173 -14.79 10.05 1.00
CA LEU A 173 -13.90 9.51 2.03
C LEU A 173 -13.95 7.99 2.09
N ASN A 174 -15.11 7.37 1.91
CA ASN A 174 -15.18 5.91 1.97
C ASN A 174 -14.34 5.21 0.88
N THR A 175 -13.85 5.93 -0.14
CA THR A 175 -13.06 5.33 -1.22
C THR A 175 -11.65 4.93 -0.79
N TRP A 176 -11.17 5.37 0.38
CA TRP A 176 -9.84 4.99 0.87
C TRP A 176 -9.73 3.47 1.06
N LYS A 177 -10.83 2.80 1.42
CA LYS A 177 -10.89 1.33 1.55
C LYS A 177 -10.69 0.61 0.22
N ASP A 178 -11.13 1.24 -0.87
CA ASP A 178 -11.01 0.71 -2.22
C ASP A 178 -9.56 0.87 -2.68
N ARG A 179 -8.93 2.01 -2.36
CA ARG A 179 -7.48 2.23 -2.54
C ARG A 179 -6.64 1.25 -1.73
N LEU A 180 -7.01 0.99 -0.48
CA LEU A 180 -6.36 -0.05 0.33
C LEU A 180 -6.50 -1.44 -0.33
N ALA A 181 -7.70 -1.78 -0.82
CA ALA A 181 -7.90 -3.05 -1.50
C ALA A 181 -7.05 -3.15 -2.79
N ASP A 182 -6.96 -2.09 -3.57
CA ASP A 182 -6.11 -2.01 -4.76
C ASP A 182 -4.63 -2.22 -4.39
N TRP A 183 -4.16 -1.53 -3.34
CA TRP A 183 -2.79 -1.67 -2.84
C TRP A 183 -2.46 -3.08 -2.34
N LEU A 184 -3.37 -3.70 -1.58
CA LEU A 184 -3.17 -5.08 -1.10
C LEU A 184 -3.09 -6.09 -2.24
N LYS A 185 -3.86 -5.89 -3.33
CA LYS A 185 -3.78 -6.73 -4.54
C LYS A 185 -2.46 -6.51 -5.27
N ALA A 186 -2.09 -5.24 -5.49
CA ALA A 186 -0.88 -4.87 -6.22
C ALA A 186 0.38 -5.45 -5.57
N ASN A 187 0.40 -5.51 -4.23
CA ASN A 187 1.49 -6.06 -3.43
C ASN A 187 1.36 -7.56 -3.11
N ASN A 188 0.45 -8.29 -3.78
CA ASN A 188 0.23 -9.73 -3.61
C ASN A 188 -0.17 -10.19 -2.19
N PHE A 189 -0.68 -9.27 -1.35
CA PHE A 189 -1.13 -9.62 -0.01
C PHE A 189 -2.46 -10.37 -0.02
N LEU A 190 -3.34 -10.11 -1.00
CA LEU A 190 -4.61 -10.86 -1.14
C LEU A 190 -4.47 -12.17 -1.92
N ALA A 191 -3.51 -12.26 -2.83
CA ALA A 191 -3.29 -13.46 -3.64
C ALA A 191 -1.86 -13.56 -4.15
N ASN A 192 -1.39 -14.80 -4.30
CA ASN A 192 -0.10 -15.10 -4.94
C ASN A 192 -0.27 -14.96 -6.46
N ALA A 193 -0.10 -13.74 -6.96
CA ALA A 193 -0.20 -13.47 -8.38
C ALA A 193 1.15 -13.73 -9.07
N GLN A 194 1.28 -14.88 -9.73
CA GLN A 194 2.40 -15.12 -10.63
C GLN A 194 2.30 -14.15 -11.82
N ARG A 195 3.40 -13.51 -12.21
CA ARG A 195 3.43 -12.52 -13.31
C ARG A 195 4.23 -13.02 -14.51
N GLY A 196 3.82 -12.62 -15.70
CA GLY A 196 4.55 -12.83 -16.95
C GLY A 196 5.16 -11.50 -17.43
N ASN A 197 6.37 -11.53 -17.97
CA ASN A 197 6.96 -10.36 -18.61
C ASN A 197 6.20 -10.08 -19.90
N VAL A 198 5.72 -8.84 -20.05
CA VAL A 198 4.91 -8.43 -21.21
C VAL A 198 5.53 -7.19 -21.85
N ASN A 199 5.68 -7.26 -23.16
CA ASN A 199 6.01 -6.12 -24.01
C ASN A 199 5.21 -6.20 -25.31
N GLY A 200 5.27 -5.16 -26.12
CA GLY A 200 4.62 -5.23 -27.41
C GLY A 200 4.51 -3.92 -28.15
N LYS A 201 3.65 -3.96 -29.16
CA LYS A 201 3.39 -2.83 -30.04
C LYS A 201 1.92 -2.53 -30.19
N VAL A 202 1.60 -1.25 -30.37
CA VAL A 202 0.26 -0.77 -30.68
C VAL A 202 0.33 0.18 -31.87
N SER A 203 -0.56 0.00 -32.82
CA SER A 203 -0.70 0.85 -34.00
C SER A 203 -2.17 1.16 -34.30
N LEU A 204 -2.40 2.32 -34.92
CA LEU A 204 -3.70 2.84 -35.31
C LEU A 204 -3.62 3.29 -36.77
N ASN A 205 -4.49 2.76 -37.62
CA ASN A 205 -4.53 3.04 -39.05
C ASN A 205 -3.18 2.77 -39.75
N GLY A 206 -2.49 1.70 -39.36
CA GLY A 206 -1.17 1.31 -39.88
C GLY A 206 0.01 2.10 -39.32
N GLU A 207 -0.21 3.13 -38.49
CA GLU A 207 0.84 3.95 -37.90
C GLU A 207 1.06 3.62 -36.41
N PRO A 208 2.30 3.67 -35.89
CA PRO A 208 2.56 3.44 -34.47
C PRO A 208 1.78 4.41 -33.58
N LEU A 209 1.06 3.88 -32.58
CA LEU A 209 0.29 4.72 -31.66
C LEU A 209 1.24 5.62 -30.87
N ARG A 210 1.17 6.92 -31.11
CA ARG A 210 2.18 7.86 -30.63
C ARG A 210 2.24 7.94 -29.10
N TRP A 211 1.07 8.09 -28.47
CA TRP A 211 0.90 8.16 -27.03
C TRP A 211 -0.39 7.48 -26.58
N GLY A 212 -0.33 6.80 -25.45
CA GLY A 212 -1.49 6.18 -24.85
C GLY A 212 -1.14 5.33 -23.64
N THR A 213 -2.14 4.62 -23.13
CA THR A 213 -1.95 3.59 -22.10
C THR A 213 -2.49 2.26 -22.58
N ILE A 214 -1.89 1.18 -22.11
CA ILE A 214 -2.44 -0.16 -22.22
C ILE A 214 -2.62 -0.75 -20.83
N THR A 215 -3.80 -1.32 -20.58
CA THR A 215 -4.16 -1.93 -19.30
C THR A 215 -4.58 -3.38 -19.53
N PHE A 216 -4.02 -4.29 -18.75
CA PHE A 216 -4.38 -5.70 -18.69
C PHE A 216 -5.16 -5.92 -17.39
N THR A 217 -6.45 -6.22 -17.52
CA THR A 217 -7.36 -6.49 -16.39
C THR A 217 -7.65 -7.99 -16.33
N PRO A 218 -7.26 -8.70 -15.26
CA PRO A 218 -7.49 -10.14 -15.15
C PRO A 218 -8.99 -10.47 -15.22
N ILE A 219 -9.36 -11.44 -16.07
CA ILE A 219 -10.74 -11.94 -16.15
C ILE A 219 -11.04 -12.84 -14.95
N ALA A 220 -10.04 -13.59 -14.48
CA ALA A 220 -10.16 -14.46 -13.32
C ALA A 220 -10.12 -13.65 -12.01
N GLY A 221 -11.29 -13.37 -11.44
CA GLY A 221 -11.48 -13.02 -10.02
C GLY A 221 -11.03 -11.61 -9.60
N GLY A 222 -11.91 -10.86 -8.92
CA GLY A 222 -11.66 -9.48 -8.47
C GLY A 222 -10.57 -9.28 -7.42
N HIS A 223 -9.77 -10.32 -7.10
CA HIS A 223 -8.67 -10.29 -6.14
C HIS A 223 -7.29 -10.18 -6.80
N LEU A 224 -7.17 -10.34 -8.13
CA LEU A 224 -5.90 -10.14 -8.84
C LEU A 224 -5.72 -8.67 -9.26
N PRO A 225 -4.48 -8.14 -9.23
CA PRO A 225 -4.22 -6.76 -9.63
C PRO A 225 -4.25 -6.59 -11.15
N ALA A 226 -4.92 -5.53 -11.61
CA ALA A 226 -4.73 -5.02 -12.96
C ALA A 226 -3.31 -4.45 -13.10
N SER A 227 -2.79 -4.47 -14.33
CA SER A 227 -1.47 -3.94 -14.66
C SER A 227 -1.62 -2.98 -15.82
N TRP A 228 -0.87 -1.87 -15.83
CA TRP A 228 -0.88 -0.94 -16.96
C TRP A 228 0.53 -0.45 -17.32
N ALA A 229 0.69 0.01 -18.56
CA ALA A 229 1.92 0.58 -19.08
C ALA A 229 1.63 1.75 -20.02
N MET A 230 2.60 2.66 -20.13
CA MET A 230 2.58 3.70 -21.15
C MET A 230 2.93 3.11 -22.53
N ILE A 231 2.24 3.61 -23.54
CA ILE A 231 2.58 3.42 -24.94
C ILE A 231 3.31 4.68 -25.41
N SER A 232 4.49 4.51 -26.00
CA SER A 232 5.25 5.59 -26.62
C SER A 232 5.80 5.15 -27.96
N ARG A 233 5.48 5.91 -29.02
CA ARG A 233 5.89 5.60 -30.41
C ARG A 233 5.57 4.15 -30.79
N GLY A 234 4.37 3.72 -30.42
CA GLY A 234 3.81 2.41 -30.64
C GLY A 234 4.41 1.28 -29.82
N ASN A 235 5.31 1.53 -28.87
CA ASN A 235 5.89 0.48 -28.02
C ASN A 235 5.38 0.60 -26.59
N TYR A 236 5.18 -0.54 -25.93
CA TYR A 236 4.94 -0.61 -24.50
C TYR A 236 5.71 -1.78 -23.89
N ARG A 237 6.03 -1.66 -22.61
CA ARG A 237 6.65 -2.70 -21.80
C ARG A 237 6.23 -2.50 -20.34
N PHE A 238 6.04 -3.60 -19.64
CA PHE A 238 5.79 -3.59 -18.20
C PHE A 238 7.09 -3.85 -17.43
N ASP A 239 7.24 -3.19 -16.28
CA ASP A 239 8.28 -3.55 -15.32
C ASP A 239 7.91 -4.89 -14.66
N ALA A 240 8.91 -5.73 -14.36
CA ALA A 240 8.67 -7.08 -13.84
C ALA A 240 7.82 -7.08 -12.54
N ALA A 241 7.99 -6.06 -11.68
CA ALA A 241 7.25 -5.92 -10.43
C ALA A 241 5.76 -5.60 -10.64
N SER A 242 5.40 -4.95 -11.76
CA SER A 242 4.04 -4.51 -12.10
C SER A 242 3.49 -5.15 -13.37
N ALA A 243 4.14 -6.22 -13.86
CA ALA A 243 3.75 -6.89 -15.09
C ALA A 243 2.43 -7.67 -14.92
N PRO A 244 1.66 -7.88 -16.00
CA PRO A 244 0.41 -8.62 -15.94
C PRO A 244 0.57 -9.98 -15.27
N VAL A 245 -0.45 -10.37 -14.51
CA VAL A 245 -0.49 -11.69 -13.88
C VAL A 245 -0.64 -12.75 -14.96
N VAL A 246 -0.28 -14.00 -14.67
CA VAL A 246 -0.46 -15.12 -15.60
C VAL A 246 -1.95 -15.43 -15.71
N GLY A 247 -2.44 -15.64 -16.94
CA GLY A 247 -3.84 -15.97 -17.24
C GLY A 247 -4.49 -15.03 -18.25
N ASP A 248 -5.82 -15.12 -18.34
CA ASP A 248 -6.62 -14.36 -19.31
C ASP A 248 -6.95 -12.96 -18.83
N HIS A 249 -6.81 -11.98 -19.71
CA HIS A 249 -7.04 -10.56 -19.45
C HIS A 249 -7.96 -9.95 -20.49
N ASP A 250 -8.82 -9.03 -20.04
CA ASP A 250 -9.36 -7.99 -20.91
C ASP A 250 -8.30 -6.90 -21.05
N VAL A 251 -8.06 -6.48 -22.30
CA VAL A 251 -7.05 -5.48 -22.64
C VAL A 251 -7.74 -4.19 -23.06
N THR A 252 -7.36 -3.09 -22.43
CA THR A 252 -7.86 -1.76 -22.76
C THR A 252 -6.72 -0.89 -23.26
N VAL A 253 -6.90 -0.26 -24.42
CA VAL A 253 -5.98 0.73 -24.97
C VAL A 253 -6.68 2.08 -24.99
N VAL A 254 -6.02 3.10 -24.43
CA VAL A 254 -6.49 4.49 -24.50
C VAL A 254 -5.49 5.25 -25.35
N ASN A 255 -5.95 5.80 -26.47
CA ASN A 255 -5.19 6.71 -27.30
C ASN A 255 -5.33 8.14 -26.75
N TRP A 256 -4.21 8.81 -26.52
CA TRP A 256 -4.18 10.19 -26.04
C TRP A 256 -4.04 11.22 -27.17
N GLY A 257 -4.07 10.75 -28.42
CA GLY A 257 -3.92 11.58 -29.61
C GLY A 257 -2.48 12.03 -29.86
N ASP A 258 -2.35 13.03 -30.72
CA ASP A 258 -1.06 13.61 -31.13
C ASP A 258 -0.49 14.67 -30.18
N VAL A 259 -1.25 15.02 -29.13
CA VAL A 259 -0.96 16.17 -28.27
C VAL A 259 -0.01 15.80 -27.14
N VAL A 260 1.00 16.63 -26.96
CA VAL A 260 1.93 16.63 -25.82
C VAL A 260 1.66 17.92 -25.02
N PRO A 261 1.74 17.95 -23.67
CA PRO A 261 1.75 16.86 -22.68
C PRO A 261 0.43 16.72 -21.90
N TYR A 262 -0.65 17.41 -22.30
CA TYR A 262 -1.91 17.45 -21.56
C TYR A 262 -3.07 16.96 -22.43
N PRO A 263 -3.25 15.64 -22.61
CA PRO A 263 -4.47 15.14 -23.22
C PRO A 263 -5.66 15.56 -22.35
N THR A 264 -6.67 16.19 -22.96
CA THR A 264 -7.94 16.38 -22.28
C THR A 264 -8.72 15.06 -22.27
N LEU A 265 -9.71 14.92 -21.40
CA LEU A 265 -10.64 13.78 -21.46
C LEU A 265 -11.34 13.68 -22.83
N GLU A 266 -11.46 14.80 -23.54
CA GLU A 266 -12.08 14.87 -24.87
C GLU A 266 -11.14 14.37 -25.98
N ASP A 267 -9.82 14.51 -25.81
CA ASP A 267 -8.80 13.99 -26.74
C ASP A 267 -8.53 12.49 -26.53
N ALA A 268 -8.85 11.97 -25.34
CA ALA A 268 -8.64 10.57 -24.99
C ALA A 268 -9.70 9.69 -25.67
N THR A 269 -9.29 8.94 -26.69
CA THR A 269 -10.17 7.98 -27.36
C THR A 269 -9.91 6.57 -26.84
N LEU A 270 -10.95 5.95 -26.32
CA LEU A 270 -10.93 4.54 -25.94
C LEU A 270 -10.85 3.69 -27.22
N LEU A 271 -9.69 3.10 -27.47
CA LEU A 271 -9.51 2.15 -28.56
C LEU A 271 -9.89 0.76 -28.05
N THR A 272 -11.19 0.50 -28.00
CA THR A 272 -11.72 -0.85 -27.69
C THR A 272 -12.44 -1.40 -28.90
N ALA A 273 -11.97 -2.54 -29.41
CA ALA A 273 -12.88 -3.50 -30.02
C ALA A 273 -13.71 -4.15 -28.90
N SER A 274 -14.95 -4.55 -29.17
CA SER A 274 -15.70 -5.38 -28.24
C SER A 274 -14.89 -6.66 -27.95
N GLN A 275 -14.30 -6.72 -26.74
CA GLN A 275 -13.53 -7.84 -26.18
C GLN A 275 -12.13 -8.08 -26.78
N LEU A 276 -11.22 -7.09 -26.67
CA LEU A 276 -9.79 -7.37 -26.84
C LEU A 276 -9.28 -8.19 -25.64
N ARG A 277 -8.74 -9.37 -25.91
CA ARG A 277 -8.24 -10.29 -24.89
C ARG A 277 -6.81 -10.73 -25.15
N ALA A 278 -6.08 -10.98 -24.06
CA ALA A 278 -4.74 -11.55 -24.12
C ALA A 278 -4.58 -12.62 -23.03
N HIS A 279 -3.95 -13.75 -23.41
CA HIS A 279 -3.52 -14.77 -22.46
C HIS A 279 -2.04 -14.56 -22.15
N VAL A 280 -1.72 -14.25 -20.89
CA VAL A 280 -0.35 -14.05 -20.41
C VAL A 280 0.17 -15.36 -19.86
N ALA A 281 1.21 -15.90 -20.48
CA ALA A 281 1.92 -17.08 -20.00
C ALA A 281 3.04 -16.71 -19.02
N THR A 282 3.60 -17.71 -18.34
CA THR A 282 4.83 -17.55 -17.57
C THR A 282 6.00 -17.20 -18.48
N GLY A 283 6.90 -16.30 -18.05
CA GLY A 283 8.07 -15.91 -18.85
C GLY A 283 7.79 -14.72 -19.77
N GLU A 284 8.41 -14.70 -20.96
CA GLU A 284 8.30 -13.59 -21.91
C GLU A 284 7.06 -13.72 -22.81
N ASN A 285 6.33 -12.62 -22.96
CA ASN A 285 5.15 -12.49 -23.81
C ASN A 285 5.27 -11.22 -24.66
N THR A 286 4.91 -11.33 -25.93
CA THR A 286 4.86 -10.18 -26.85
C THR A 286 3.51 -10.12 -27.54
N PHE A 287 2.78 -9.01 -27.36
CA PHE A 287 1.49 -8.79 -28.04
C PHE A 287 1.53 -7.56 -28.95
N ALA A 288 1.04 -7.70 -30.17
CA ALA A 288 0.86 -6.59 -31.11
C ALA A 288 -0.63 -6.33 -31.33
N PHE A 289 -1.05 -5.07 -31.22
CA PHE A 289 -2.43 -4.65 -31.41
C PHE A 289 -2.53 -3.61 -32.52
N GLU A 290 -3.33 -3.89 -33.54
CA GLU A 290 -3.63 -2.97 -34.65
C GLU A 290 -5.10 -2.55 -34.55
N PHE A 291 -5.34 -1.24 -34.53
CA PHE A 291 -6.67 -0.65 -34.52
C PHE A 291 -6.94 0.09 -35.81
N ARG A 292 -8.21 0.15 -36.22
CA ARG A 292 -8.67 0.98 -37.33
C ARG A 292 -9.78 1.89 -36.82
N GLN A 293 -9.73 3.17 -37.14
CA GLN A 293 -10.88 4.06 -36.97
C GLN A 293 -11.75 3.91 -38.21
N ASP A 294 -13.05 3.67 -37.99
CA ASP A 294 -14.07 3.69 -39.04
C ASP A 294 -14.39 5.12 -39.48
#